data_AF-A0AAW4IZL2-F1
#
_entry.id   AF-A0AAW4IZL2-F1
#
_cell.length_a   1.000
_cell.length_b   1.000
_cell.length_c   1.000
_cell.angle_alpha   90.00
_cell.angle_beta   90.00
_cell.angle_gamma   90.00
#
_symmetry.space_group_name_H-M   'P 1'
#
loop_
_entity.id
_entity.type
_entity.pdbx_description
1 polymer ?
#
loop_
_entity_poly.entity_id
_entity_poly.type
_entity_poly.pdbx_seq_one_letter_code
_entity_poly.pdbx_strand_id
1 'polypeptide(L)' 'MENKTVLVKERLKNPAFWLGVLGVVFSASGVDFNTLTSWGLLGKALIDILENPVAIVSVAMAIYGIWNNPTTRGFKDIK' A
#
# COMPACT_ATOMS: atom_id res chain seq x y z
N MET A 1 -2.84 -5.68 28.24
CA MET A 1 -3.53 -5.65 26.94
C MET A 1 -3.25 -4.30 26.32
N GLU A 2 -2.39 -4.26 25.30
CA GLU A 2 -2.07 -3.00 24.62
C GLU A 2 -3.30 -2.53 23.84
N ASN A 3 -3.63 -1.25 23.95
CA ASN A 3 -4.85 -0.70 23.36
C ASN A 3 -4.72 -0.75 21.82
N LYS A 4 -5.67 -1.40 21.13
CA LYS A 4 -5.66 -1.56 19.66
C LYS A 4 -5.47 -0.24 18.92
N THR A 5 -6.04 0.84 19.45
CA THR A 5 -5.94 2.19 18.88
C THR A 5 -4.52 2.75 18.98
N VAL A 6 -3.77 2.38 20.03
CA VAL A 6 -2.37 2.80 20.22
C VAL A 6 -1.47 2.09 19.21
N LEU A 7 -1.64 0.78 19.00
CA LEU A 7 -0.83 0.01 18.03
C LEU A 7 -0.97 0.53 16.59
N VAL A 8 -2.20 0.83 16.15
CA VAL A 8 -2.44 1.42 14.82
C VAL A 8 -1.79 2.80 14.72
N LYS A 9 -1.90 3.61 15.77
CA LYS A 9 -1.30 4.95 15.82
C LYS A 9 0.23 4.89 15.73
N GLU A 10 0.88 3.93 16.39
CA GLU A 10 2.34 3.76 16.31
C GLU A 10 2.79 3.22 14.95
N ARG A 11 2.03 2.31 14.32
CA ARG A 11 2.30 1.87 12.92
C ARG A 11 2.34 3.05 11.96
N LEU A 12 1.34 3.94 12.03
CA LEU A 12 1.24 5.12 11.15
C LEU A 12 2.33 6.17 11.41
N LYS A 13 2.95 6.18 12.58
CA LYS A 13 4.11 7.05 12.87
C LYS A 13 5.42 6.49 12.34
N ASN A 14 5.49 5.19 12.07
CA ASN A 14 6.73 4.52 11.69
C ASN A 14 7.05 4.77 10.20
N PRO A 15 8.20 5.37 9.85
CA PRO A 15 8.58 5.56 8.45
C PRO A 15 8.70 4.26 7.65
N ALA A 16 9.13 3.16 8.28
CA ALA A 16 9.25 1.86 7.63
C ALA A 16 7.90 1.31 7.17
N PHE A 17 6.83 1.61 7.89
CA PHE A 17 5.47 1.26 7.47
C PHE A 17 5.12 1.92 6.13
N TRP A 18 5.41 3.22 6.00
CA TRP A 18 5.16 3.96 4.76
C TRP A 18 6.03 3.53 3.60
N LEU A 19 7.29 3.15 3.86
CA LEU A 19 8.15 2.51 2.83
C LEU A 19 7.54 1.19 2.34
N GLY A 20 6.98 0.39 3.25
CA GLY A 20 6.25 -0.83 2.90
C GLY A 20 5.01 -0.54 2.05
N VAL A 21 4.21 0.46 2.43
CA VAL A 21 3.02 0.89 1.66
C VAL A 21 3.43 1.33 0.25
N LEU A 22 4.46 2.16 0.11
CA LEU A 22 5.00 2.58 -1.19
C LEU A 22 5.44 1.39 -2.04
N GLY A 23 6.16 0.44 -1.45
CA GLY A 23 6.58 -0.77 -2.15
C GLY A 23 5.41 -1.59 -2.69
N VAL A 24 4.35 -1.73 -1.89
CA VAL A 24 3.14 -2.45 -2.30
C VAL A 24 2.34 -1.71 -3.37
N VAL A 25 2.29 -0.38 -3.33
CA VAL A 25 1.64 0.42 -4.38
C VAL A 25 2.30 0.15 -5.73
N PHE A 26 3.63 0.21 -5.81
CA PHE A 26 4.31 -0.03 -7.09
C PHE A 26 4.30 -1.50 -7.53
N SER A 27 4.37 -2.46 -6.59
CA SER A 27 4.32 -3.88 -6.97
C SER A 27 2.95 -4.30 -7.48
N ALA A 28 1.88 -3.72 -6.95
CA ALA A 28 0.50 -4.05 -7.34
C ALA A 28 -0.02 -3.22 -8.51
N SER A 29 0.61 -2.09 -8.84
CA SER A 29 0.13 -1.19 -9.89
C SER A 29 0.44 -1.65 -11.31
N GLY A 30 1.37 -2.60 -11.48
CA GLY A 30 1.81 -3.08 -12.79
C GLY A 30 2.74 -2.12 -13.54
N VAL A 31 3.29 -1.11 -12.85
CA VAL A 31 4.30 -0.21 -13.43
C VAL A 31 5.57 -0.99 -13.76
N ASP A 32 6.03 -0.87 -15.01
CA ASP A 32 7.34 -1.38 -15.41
C ASP A 32 8.44 -0.42 -14.97
N PHE A 33 9.20 -0.83 -13.94
CA PHE A 33 10.31 -0.06 -13.39
C PHE A 33 11.43 0.23 -14.40
N ASN A 34 11.59 -0.58 -15.44
CA ASN A 34 12.61 -0.33 -16.47
C ASN A 34 12.32 0.97 -17.25
N THR A 35 11.07 1.43 -17.22
CA THR A 35 10.63 2.68 -17.86
C THR A 35 10.91 3.92 -17.00
N LEU A 36 11.22 3.75 -15.70
CA LEU A 36 11.39 4.85 -14.74
C LEU A 36 12.80 5.43 -14.76
N THR A 37 13.23 5.95 -15.91
CA THR A 37 14.60 6.45 -16.12
C THR A 37 14.78 7.94 -15.78
N SER A 38 13.70 8.65 -15.44
CA SER A 38 13.73 10.05 -15.04
C SER A 38 12.60 10.41 -14.07
N TRP A 39 12.76 11.52 -13.34
CA TRP A 39 11.74 12.03 -12.42
C TRP A 39 10.42 12.40 -13.12
N GLY A 40 10.48 12.83 -14.38
CA GLY A 40 9.28 13.11 -15.18
C GLY A 40 8.48 11.84 -15.49
N LEU A 41 9.17 10.75 -15.83
CA LEU A 41 8.54 9.45 -16.08
C LEU A 41 7.98 8.83 -14.79
N LEU A 42 8.64 9.04 -13.65
CA LEU A 42 8.10 8.65 -12.35
C LEU A 42 6.79 9.38 -12.04
N GLY A 43 6.76 10.71 -12.22
CA GLY A 43 5.55 11.50 -12.00
C GLY A 43 4.41 11.07 -12.92
N LYS A 44 4.71 10.82 -14.20
CA LYS A 44 3.73 10.29 -15.15
C LYS A 44 3.20 8.91 -14.74
N ALA A 45 4.08 8.00 -14.34
CA ALA A 45 3.66 6.67 -13.87
C ALA A 45 2.69 6.77 -12.68
N LEU A 46 2.94 7.67 -11.72
CA LEU A 46 2.01 7.88 -10.60
C LEU A 46 0.60 8.34 -11.05
N ILE A 47 0.53 9.19 -12.08
CA ILE A 47 -0.76 9.62 -12.66
C ILE A 47 -1.42 8.45 -13.41
N ASP A 48 -0.66 7.74 -14.25
CA ASP A 48 -1.15 6.62 -15.04
C ASP A 48 -1.74 5.49 -14.13
N ILE A 49 -1.21 5.30 -12.91
CA ILE A 49 -1.80 4.39 -11.89
C ILE A 49 -3.22 4.83 -11.52
N LEU A 50 -3.44 6.13 -11.31
CA LEU A 50 -4.73 6.68 -10.89
C LEU A 50 -5.75 6.72 -12.04
N GLU A 51 -5.29 6.73 -13.29
CA GLU A 51 -6.14 6.69 -14.47
C GLU A 51 -6.56 5.25 -14.84
N ASN A 52 -5.89 4.24 -14.29
CA ASN A 52 -6.16 2.85 -14.58
C ASN A 52 -7.03 2.20 -13.48
N PRO A 53 -8.30 1.83 -13.78
CA PRO A 53 -9.19 1.23 -12.78
C PRO A 53 -8.69 -0.13 -12.27
N VAL A 54 -7.97 -0.90 -13.09
CA VAL A 54 -7.38 -2.19 -12.67
C VAL A 54 -6.24 -1.95 -11.69
N ALA A 55 -5.40 -0.95 -11.95
CA ALA A 55 -4.32 -0.59 -11.04
C ALA A 55 -4.86 -0.09 -9.70
N ILE A 56 -5.89 0.77 -9.71
CA ILE A 56 -6.54 1.24 -8.48
C ILE A 56 -7.06 0.07 -7.64
N VAL A 57 -7.83 -0.85 -8.24
CA VAL A 57 -8.38 -2.00 -7.51
C VAL A 57 -7.28 -2.90 -6.97
N SER A 58 -6.24 -3.15 -7.77
CA SER A 58 -5.10 -4.00 -7.37
C SER A 58 -4.33 -3.39 -6.19
N VAL A 59 -4.01 -2.10 -6.27
CA VAL A 59 -3.35 -1.35 -5.19
C VAL A 59 -4.23 -1.32 -3.94
N ALA A 60 -5.54 -1.08 -4.08
CA ALA A 60 -6.47 -1.07 -2.94
C ALA A 60 -6.52 -2.43 -2.23
N MET A 61 -6.59 -3.53 -2.98
CA MET A 61 -6.57 -4.89 -2.41
C MET A 61 -5.24 -5.22 -1.74
N ALA A 62 -4.13 -4.75 -2.32
CA ALA A 62 -2.81 -4.97 -1.76
C ALA A 62 -2.60 -4.18 -0.45
N ILE A 63 -3.02 -2.91 -0.41
CA ILE A 63 -3.08 -2.09 0.79
C ILE A 63 -3.97 -2.77 1.84
N TYR A 64 -5.16 -3.24 1.47
CA TYR A 64 -6.02 -3.99 2.38
C TYR A 64 -5.31 -5.20 3.01
N GLY A 65 -4.51 -5.94 2.24
CA GLY A 65 -3.69 -7.04 2.73
C GLY A 65 -2.67 -6.66 3.82
N ILE A 66 -2.19 -5.42 3.84
CA ILE A 66 -1.28 -4.90 4.88
C ILE A 66 -2.00 -4.72 6.23
N TRP A 67 -3.30 -4.44 6.20
CA TRP A 67 -4.13 -4.23 7.39
C TRP A 67 -4.93 -5.47 7.80
N ASN A 68 -5.20 -6.39 6.87
CA ASN A 68 -6.01 -7.56 7.18
C ASN A 68 -5.16 -8.68 7.74
N ASN A 69 -5.49 -9.14 8.94
CA ASN A 69 -4.87 -10.31 9.53
C ASN A 69 -5.74 -11.54 9.24
N PRO A 70 -5.29 -12.48 8.37
CA PRO A 70 -6.08 -13.64 7.95
C PRO A 70 -6.36 -14.63 9.08
N THR A 71 -5.71 -14.49 10.24
CA THR A 71 -5.97 -15.31 11.43
C THR A 71 -7.11 -14.77 12.31
N THR A 72 -7.68 -13.62 11.94
CA THR A 72 -8.80 -12.99 12.66
C THR A 72 -10.10 -13.14 11.89
N ARG A 73 -11.24 -13.08 12.59
CA ARG A 73 -12.55 -13.23 11.97
C ARG A 73 -12.99 -11.92 11.31
N GLY A 74 -13.21 -11.96 9.99
CA GLY A 74 -13.71 -10.83 9.21
C GLY A 74 -12.60 -9.82 8.86
N PHE A 75 -12.98 -8.55 8.68
CA PHE A 75 -12.08 -7.46 8.31
C PHE A 75 -11.38 -6.87 9.55
N LYS A 76 -10.46 -7.64 10.17
CA LYS A 76 -9.76 -7.22 11.39
C LYS A 76 -8.25 -7.42 11.26
N ASP A 77 -7.51 -6.51 11.89
CA ASP A 77 -6.04 -6.56 11.96
C ASP A 77 -5.56 -7.27 13.25
N ILE A 78 -6.32 -7.09 14.35
CA ILE A 78 -5.95 -7.56 15.68
C ILE A 78 -7.10 -8.39 16.27
N LYS A 79 -6.77 -9.58 16.79
CA LYS A 79 -7.70 -10.53 17.43
C LYS A 79 -8.54 -9.88 18.53
#